data_AF-A0A7K7GQY3-F1
#
_entry.id   AF-A0A7K7GQY3-F1
#
_cell.length_a   1.000
_cell.length_b   1.000
_cell.length_c   1.000
_cell.angle_alpha   90.00
_cell.angle_beta   90.00
_cell.angle_gamma   90.00
#
_symmetry.space_group_name_H-M   'P 1'
#
loop_
_entity.id
_entity.type
_entity.pdbx_description
1 polymer ?
#
loop_
_entity_poly.entity_id
_entity_poly.type
_entity_poly.pdbx_seq_one_letter_code
_entity_poly.pdbx_strand_id
1 'polypeptide(L)'
;QVQLVAVWQELCQGEPSLRRQLSALYDTLLGTWHCQLQWAAQVFKNPQEVVTVLLIQTLGALVPSIPVCLSSALERTGQDRLAQLLELHSASVHFARGLEVAMLPSLKEQNLVKVMELVEVVYAPYKPYQLQYGELEEENLLIQISAVPLEHWEVIDCVQELNHSVNKLFVLAAGAVDNCLKLTDGLGVCGLLKALRALFSKYTSDFTSTLQSIRKKCKLDDVQADSPFQEDWTAFQNSVRIISICGELLHRCGDFEQQLASRILSAAGKYLSDSYSPCSFSGFQDTSSAEKKSSIKNPWQEYNYLLKENPSEYASLLETLYTLKVALVPGEPASVTACPWAHCGIHALGIRSSSCTSALQSWSSGGIGETLTDDLPNFSLTPLEYISNIGQYIMSLPLHLEPFVTQEDSALELALHAGKLPYPPEQGRELPELDNVADYWLGSIARATMQTYCEAILQIPQLSAHSTKQLVTDIDYLINVMDALGLQPSRSLQNIVTLLKAKPEEFQRAAKSLPRRMAAAIAAMRGLEG
;
A
#
# COMPACT_ATOMS: atom_id res chain seq x y z
N GLN A 1 -51.31 -10.15 17.03
CA GLN A 1 -50.15 -10.88 17.58
C GLN A 1 -50.17 -12.36 17.19
N VAL A 2 -51.17 -13.17 17.61
CA VAL A 2 -51.20 -14.64 17.34
C VAL A 2 -51.13 -15.00 15.85
N GLN A 3 -51.87 -14.31 14.98
CA GLN A 3 -51.85 -14.57 13.54
C GLN A 3 -50.49 -14.25 12.89
N LEU A 4 -49.81 -13.18 13.31
CA LEU A 4 -48.50 -12.80 12.77
C LEU A 4 -47.39 -13.78 13.19
N VAL A 5 -47.47 -14.29 14.43
CA VAL A 5 -46.55 -15.33 14.91
C VAL A 5 -46.77 -16.64 14.13
N ALA A 6 -48.01 -16.99 13.81
CA ALA A 6 -48.32 -18.15 12.97
C ALA A 6 -47.78 -18.00 11.54
N VAL A 7 -47.95 -16.82 10.92
CA VAL A 7 -47.38 -16.51 9.60
C VAL A 7 -45.85 -16.69 9.59
N TRP A 8 -45.17 -16.24 10.66
CA TRP A 8 -43.73 -16.45 10.77
C TRP A 8 -43.35 -17.93 10.86
N GLN A 9 -44.08 -18.72 11.65
CA GLN A 9 -43.85 -20.16 11.76
C GLN A 9 -44.02 -20.88 10.43
N GLU A 10 -45.03 -20.52 9.65
CA GLU A 10 -45.25 -21.06 8.30
C GLU A 10 -44.11 -20.66 7.34
N LEU A 11 -43.66 -19.40 7.38
CA LEU A 11 -42.52 -18.93 6.58
C LEU A 11 -41.23 -19.69 6.92
N CYS A 12 -40.96 -19.93 8.20
CA CYS A 12 -39.79 -20.69 8.66
C CYS A 12 -39.83 -22.17 8.23
N GLN A 13 -41.02 -22.75 8.07
CA GLN A 13 -41.20 -24.13 7.59
C GLN A 13 -41.06 -24.25 6.07
N GLY A 14 -41.14 -23.13 5.34
CA GLY A 14 -41.00 -23.12 3.90
C GLY A 14 -39.56 -23.29 3.40
N GLU A 15 -39.44 -23.57 2.10
CA GLU A 15 -38.19 -23.64 1.33
C GLU A 15 -37.44 -22.30 1.05
N PRO A 16 -38.00 -21.07 1.19
CA PRO A 16 -37.26 -19.89 0.73
C PRO A 16 -36.06 -19.55 1.62
N SER A 17 -35.01 -18.98 1.03
CA SER A 17 -33.84 -18.44 1.76
C SER A 17 -34.27 -17.51 2.91
N LEU A 18 -33.53 -17.49 4.02
CA LEU A 18 -33.84 -16.66 5.19
C LEU A 18 -34.08 -15.19 4.84
N ARG A 19 -33.34 -14.62 3.87
CA ARG A 19 -33.56 -13.26 3.38
C ARG A 19 -34.98 -13.02 2.88
N ARG A 20 -35.52 -13.95 2.09
CA ARG A 20 -36.89 -13.88 1.58
C ARG A 20 -37.92 -14.08 2.69
N GLN A 21 -37.65 -14.99 3.64
CA GLN A 21 -38.51 -15.18 4.82
C GLN A 21 -38.59 -13.89 5.64
N LEU A 22 -37.46 -13.24 5.93
CA LEU A 22 -37.42 -11.96 6.65
C LEU A 22 -38.12 -10.85 5.88
N SER A 23 -37.89 -10.74 4.56
CA SER A 23 -38.54 -9.72 3.75
C SER A 23 -40.07 -9.87 3.76
N ALA A 24 -40.57 -11.10 3.58
CA ALA A 24 -42.01 -11.38 3.62
C ALA A 24 -42.62 -11.11 5.01
N LEU A 25 -41.91 -11.45 6.09
CA LEU A 25 -42.31 -11.11 7.46
C LEU A 25 -42.41 -9.58 7.62
N TYR A 26 -41.38 -8.85 7.21
CA TYR A 26 -41.31 -7.40 7.36
C TYR A 26 -42.37 -6.67 6.54
N ASP A 27 -42.65 -7.11 5.30
CA ASP A 27 -43.74 -6.57 4.49
C ASP A 27 -45.10 -6.80 5.17
N THR A 28 -45.31 -8.00 5.72
CA THR A 28 -46.53 -8.35 6.45
C THR A 28 -46.68 -7.52 7.73
N LEU A 29 -45.59 -7.32 8.48
CA LEU A 29 -45.57 -6.48 9.68
C LEU A 29 -45.88 -5.03 9.37
N LEU A 30 -45.28 -4.46 8.32
CA LEU A 30 -45.50 -3.08 7.89
C LEU A 30 -46.94 -2.88 7.40
N GLY A 31 -47.45 -3.80 6.59
CA GLY A 31 -48.86 -3.77 6.14
C GLY A 31 -49.83 -3.88 7.31
N THR A 32 -49.55 -4.75 8.28
CA THR A 32 -50.38 -4.90 9.48
C THR A 32 -50.32 -3.67 10.36
N TRP A 33 -49.16 -3.02 10.48
CA TRP A 33 -49.02 -1.75 11.21
C TRP A 33 -49.98 -0.69 10.69
N HIS A 34 -50.07 -0.49 9.37
CA HIS A 34 -51.01 0.47 8.77
C HIS A 34 -52.47 0.13 9.07
N CYS A 35 -52.87 -1.13 8.91
CA CYS A 35 -54.24 -1.58 9.20
C CYS A 35 -54.59 -1.41 10.69
N GLN A 36 -53.68 -1.79 11.59
CA GLN A 36 -53.89 -1.67 13.03
C GLN A 36 -53.92 -0.21 13.49
N LEU A 37 -53.15 0.67 12.86
CA LEU A 37 -53.18 2.10 13.18
C LEU A 37 -54.52 2.74 12.83
N GLN A 38 -55.09 2.41 11.67
CA GLN A 38 -56.41 2.89 11.27
C GLN A 38 -57.50 2.43 12.24
N TRP A 39 -57.45 1.17 12.67
CA TRP A 39 -58.40 0.64 13.66
C TRP A 39 -58.19 1.26 15.05
N ALA A 40 -56.95 1.31 15.54
CA ALA A 40 -56.62 1.84 16.86
C ALA A 40 -57.02 3.32 16.99
N ALA A 41 -56.93 4.11 15.91
CA ALA A 41 -57.35 5.51 15.90
C ALA A 41 -58.84 5.71 16.19
N GLN A 42 -59.68 4.68 15.99
CA GLN A 42 -61.11 4.73 16.29
C GLN A 42 -61.41 4.44 17.76
N VAL A 43 -60.49 3.80 18.48
CA VAL A 43 -60.74 3.22 19.82
C VAL A 43 -59.89 3.87 20.92
N PHE A 44 -58.65 4.23 20.60
CA PHE A 44 -57.67 4.71 21.58
C PHE A 44 -57.33 6.19 21.37
N LYS A 45 -57.01 6.87 22.48
CA LYS A 45 -56.52 8.26 22.45
C LYS A 45 -55.13 8.40 21.82
N ASN A 46 -54.24 7.44 22.09
CA ASN A 46 -52.87 7.39 21.57
C ASN A 46 -52.66 6.15 20.69
N PRO A 47 -53.27 6.09 19.49
CA PRO A 47 -53.26 4.88 18.66
C PRO A 47 -51.86 4.44 18.22
N GLN A 48 -50.97 5.41 17.99
CA GLN A 48 -49.59 5.14 17.53
C GLN A 48 -48.75 4.45 18.59
N GLU A 49 -48.88 4.85 19.85
CA GLU A 49 -48.18 4.22 20.97
C GLU A 49 -48.65 2.76 21.15
N VAL A 50 -49.97 2.53 21.08
CA VAL A 50 -50.55 1.17 21.18
C VAL A 50 -50.02 0.26 20.08
N VAL A 51 -50.04 0.71 18.82
CA VAL A 51 -49.56 -0.10 17.69
C VAL A 51 -48.05 -0.32 17.75
N THR A 52 -47.28 0.68 18.20
CA THR A 52 -45.83 0.55 18.41
C THR A 52 -45.52 -0.51 19.46
N VAL A 53 -46.21 -0.49 20.60
CA VAL A 53 -46.04 -1.50 21.66
C VAL A 53 -46.45 -2.89 21.17
N LEU A 54 -47.54 -3.01 20.41
CA LEU A 54 -47.95 -4.28 19.81
C LEU A 54 -46.91 -4.83 18.83
N LEU A 55 -46.26 -3.96 18.05
CA LEU A 55 -45.20 -4.35 17.13
C LEU A 55 -43.96 -4.84 17.87
N ILE A 56 -43.52 -4.11 18.91
CA ILE A 56 -42.43 -4.51 19.82
C ILE A 56 -42.70 -5.90 20.40
N GLN A 57 -43.90 -6.10 20.97
CA GLN A 57 -44.30 -7.38 21.57
C GLN A 57 -44.41 -8.50 20.53
N THR A 58 -44.81 -8.20 19.30
CA THR A 58 -44.90 -9.20 18.22
C THR A 58 -43.50 -9.65 17.80
N LEU A 59 -42.57 -8.71 17.57
CA LEU A 59 -41.18 -9.01 17.24
C LEU A 59 -40.48 -9.79 18.37
N GLY A 60 -40.73 -9.43 19.62
CA GLY A 60 -40.19 -10.15 20.79
C GLY A 60 -40.79 -11.55 21.02
N ALA A 61 -41.98 -11.83 20.47
CA ALA A 61 -42.67 -13.11 20.62
C ALA A 61 -42.50 -14.06 19.43
N LEU A 62 -41.66 -13.72 18.45
CA LEU A 62 -41.39 -14.58 17.30
C LEU A 62 -40.69 -15.88 17.75
N VAL A 63 -41.21 -17.01 17.29
CA VAL A 63 -40.64 -18.34 17.53
C VAL A 63 -40.53 -19.07 16.18
N PRO A 64 -39.32 -19.45 15.72
CA PRO A 64 -38.01 -19.13 16.31
C PRO A 64 -37.73 -17.63 16.30
N SER A 65 -36.90 -17.12 17.21
CA SER A 65 -36.55 -15.70 17.24
C SER A 65 -35.62 -15.34 16.07
N ILE A 66 -35.64 -14.07 15.64
CA ILE A 66 -34.76 -13.59 14.55
C ILE A 66 -33.27 -13.86 14.87
N PRO A 67 -32.75 -13.59 16.08
CA PRO A 67 -31.35 -13.91 16.42
C PRO A 67 -30.99 -15.38 16.23
N VAL A 68 -31.88 -16.32 16.60
CA VAL A 68 -31.66 -17.76 16.41
C VAL A 68 -31.63 -18.11 14.92
N CYS A 69 -32.50 -17.51 14.12
CA CYS A 69 -32.51 -17.73 12.68
C CYS A 69 -31.23 -17.21 12.02
N LEU A 70 -30.74 -16.03 12.44
CA LEU A 70 -29.49 -15.45 11.97
C LEU A 70 -28.29 -16.34 12.32
N SER A 71 -28.15 -16.75 13.59
CA SER A 71 -27.01 -17.59 14.01
C SER A 71 -26.98 -18.92 13.25
N SER A 72 -28.13 -19.60 13.14
CA SER A 72 -28.21 -20.85 12.38
C SER A 72 -27.99 -20.67 10.88
N ALA A 73 -28.29 -19.51 10.29
CA ALA A 73 -27.97 -19.24 8.89
C ALA A 73 -26.46 -19.01 8.70
N LEU A 74 -25.82 -18.25 9.57
CA LEU A 74 -24.39 -17.93 9.49
C LEU A 74 -23.51 -19.16 9.75
N GLU A 75 -23.91 -20.05 10.66
CA GLU A 75 -23.21 -21.32 10.91
C GLU A 75 -23.17 -22.22 9.66
N ARG A 76 -24.20 -22.18 8.81
CA ARG A 76 -24.28 -22.98 7.58
C ARG A 76 -23.43 -22.44 6.43
N THR A 77 -23.08 -21.15 6.44
CA THR A 77 -22.53 -20.45 5.26
C THR A 77 -21.00 -20.53 5.16
N GLY A 78 -20.29 -21.03 6.17
CA GLY A 78 -18.85 -21.29 6.07
C GLY A 78 -18.02 -20.03 5.75
N GLN A 79 -17.62 -19.85 4.48
CA GLN A 79 -16.64 -18.86 4.02
C GLN A 79 -17.19 -17.48 3.62
N ASP A 80 -18.51 -17.27 3.55
CA ASP A 80 -19.12 -16.00 3.11
C ASP A 80 -20.05 -15.36 4.17
N ARG A 81 -19.69 -15.50 5.45
CA ARG A 81 -20.53 -15.07 6.58
C ARG A 81 -20.90 -13.59 6.52
N LEU A 82 -19.92 -12.73 6.21
CA LEU A 82 -20.13 -11.29 6.14
C LEU A 82 -21.08 -10.89 4.99
N ALA A 83 -20.93 -11.50 3.81
CA ALA A 83 -21.80 -11.23 2.67
C ALA A 83 -23.25 -11.61 2.98
N GLN A 84 -23.48 -12.79 3.57
CA GLN A 84 -24.81 -13.20 4.01
C GLN A 84 -25.37 -12.27 5.09
N LEU A 85 -24.55 -11.85 6.06
CA LEU A 85 -24.96 -10.92 7.10
C LEU A 85 -25.41 -9.58 6.52
N LEU A 86 -24.68 -9.04 5.54
CA LEU A 86 -25.02 -7.79 4.84
C LEU A 86 -26.36 -7.91 4.10
N GLU A 87 -26.59 -9.04 3.43
CA GLU A 87 -27.87 -9.30 2.76
C GLU A 87 -29.05 -9.35 3.73
N LEU A 88 -28.90 -10.04 4.86
CA LEU A 88 -29.93 -10.15 5.88
C LEU A 88 -30.19 -8.78 6.54
N HIS A 89 -29.12 -8.07 6.91
CA HIS A 89 -29.21 -6.72 7.46
C HIS A 89 -29.93 -5.75 6.50
N SER A 90 -29.69 -5.87 5.19
CA SER A 90 -30.35 -5.03 4.19
C SER A 90 -31.88 -5.15 4.21
N ALA A 91 -32.41 -6.35 4.49
CA ALA A 91 -33.86 -6.57 4.61
C ALA A 91 -34.43 -5.86 5.85
N SER A 92 -33.71 -5.92 6.98
CA SER A 92 -34.09 -5.23 8.22
C SER A 92 -33.97 -3.71 8.10
N VAL A 93 -32.97 -3.21 7.38
CA VAL A 93 -32.84 -1.76 7.07
C VAL A 93 -33.98 -1.29 6.16
N HIS A 94 -34.40 -2.09 5.17
CA HIS A 94 -35.54 -1.75 4.33
C HIS A 94 -36.83 -1.63 5.16
N PHE A 95 -37.07 -2.58 6.06
CA PHE A 95 -38.18 -2.54 7.02
C PHE A 95 -38.13 -1.32 7.93
N ALA A 96 -36.97 -1.04 8.53
CA ALA A 96 -36.76 0.11 9.41
C ALA A 96 -37.03 1.44 8.68
N ARG A 97 -36.55 1.60 7.44
CA ARG A 97 -36.84 2.78 6.60
C ARG A 97 -38.34 2.89 6.28
N GLY A 98 -39.01 1.78 6.00
CA GLY A 98 -40.45 1.75 5.80
C GLY A 98 -41.22 2.27 7.02
N LEU A 99 -40.84 1.82 8.22
CA LEU A 99 -41.40 2.31 9.48
C LEU A 99 -41.06 3.77 9.76
N GLU A 100 -39.81 4.19 9.54
CA GLU A 100 -39.37 5.57 9.71
C GLU A 100 -40.22 6.51 8.85
N VAL A 101 -40.36 6.23 7.54
CA VAL A 101 -41.17 7.03 6.61
C VAL A 101 -42.64 7.06 7.05
N ALA A 102 -43.18 5.93 7.52
CA ALA A 102 -44.57 5.85 7.96
C ALA A 102 -44.83 6.62 9.27
N MET A 103 -43.84 6.68 10.17
CA MET A 103 -43.94 7.34 11.48
C MET A 103 -43.57 8.83 11.44
N LEU A 104 -42.75 9.25 10.47
CA LEU A 104 -42.21 10.61 10.35
C LEU A 104 -43.28 11.73 10.42
N PRO A 105 -44.44 11.64 9.74
CA PRO A 105 -45.44 12.71 9.74
C PRO A 105 -46.01 13.03 11.13
N SER A 106 -46.01 12.06 12.04
CA SER A 106 -46.59 12.14 13.37
C SER A 106 -45.56 12.05 14.51
N LEU A 107 -44.26 12.09 14.19
CA LEU A 107 -43.19 11.84 15.14
C LEU A 107 -43.24 12.75 16.38
N LYS A 108 -43.72 14.00 16.23
CA LYS A 108 -43.86 14.96 17.34
C LYS A 108 -44.92 14.58 18.37
N GLU A 109 -45.91 13.81 17.97
CA GLU A 109 -47.05 13.38 18.79
C GLU A 109 -46.81 11.98 19.38
N GLN A 110 -45.74 11.29 18.97
CA GLN A 110 -45.40 9.95 19.42
C GLN A 110 -44.61 9.95 20.72
N ASN A 111 -44.78 8.85 21.46
CA ASN A 111 -43.89 8.52 22.56
C ASN A 111 -42.52 8.05 22.02
N LEU A 112 -41.57 8.99 21.91
CA LEU A 112 -40.24 8.74 21.35
C LEU A 112 -39.46 7.63 22.09
N VAL A 113 -39.75 7.38 23.37
CA VAL A 113 -39.15 6.29 24.13
C VAL A 113 -39.58 4.94 23.54
N LYS A 114 -40.87 4.81 23.18
CA LYS A 114 -41.39 3.59 22.55
C LYS A 114 -40.92 3.43 21.11
N VAL A 115 -40.74 4.53 20.38
CA VAL A 115 -40.12 4.47 19.05
C VAL A 115 -38.66 4.01 19.16
N MET A 116 -37.89 4.49 20.14
CA MET A 116 -36.52 4.02 20.40
C MET A 116 -36.48 2.54 20.77
N GLU A 117 -37.39 2.06 21.63
CA GLU A 117 -37.52 0.63 21.98
C GLU A 117 -37.83 -0.22 20.73
N LEU A 118 -38.67 0.27 19.82
CA LEU A 118 -38.92 -0.40 18.54
C LEU A 118 -37.67 -0.46 17.66
N VAL A 119 -36.93 0.66 17.55
CA VAL A 119 -35.66 0.71 16.79
C VAL A 119 -34.66 -0.29 17.36
N GLU A 120 -34.55 -0.37 18.69
CA GLU A 120 -33.70 -1.36 19.37
C GLU A 120 -34.10 -2.79 19.02
N VAL A 121 -35.39 -3.13 19.06
CA VAL A 121 -35.84 -4.49 18.75
C VAL A 121 -35.57 -4.88 17.29
N VAL A 122 -35.63 -3.93 16.36
CA VAL A 122 -35.36 -4.19 14.93
C VAL A 122 -33.86 -4.44 14.67
N TYR A 123 -32.97 -3.67 15.30
CA TYR A 123 -31.52 -3.76 15.06
C TYR A 123 -30.78 -4.67 16.04
N ALA A 124 -31.34 -4.97 17.22
CA ALA A 124 -30.73 -5.84 18.23
C ALA A 124 -30.21 -7.19 17.71
N PRO A 125 -30.88 -7.89 16.76
CA PRO A 125 -30.37 -9.15 16.23
C PRO A 125 -29.00 -9.05 15.56
N TYR A 126 -28.63 -7.87 15.04
CA TYR A 126 -27.36 -7.65 14.34
C TYR A 126 -26.26 -7.10 15.24
N LYS A 127 -26.62 -6.58 16.42
CA LYS A 127 -25.70 -5.92 17.36
C LYS A 127 -24.45 -6.75 17.70
N PRO A 128 -24.54 -8.07 18.00
CA PRO A 128 -23.35 -8.88 18.31
C PRO A 128 -22.35 -8.89 17.16
N TYR A 129 -22.85 -8.97 15.92
CA TYR A 129 -22.02 -9.00 14.71
C TYR A 129 -21.48 -7.61 14.34
N GLN A 130 -22.23 -6.54 14.62
CA GLN A 130 -21.77 -5.15 14.45
C GLN A 130 -20.62 -4.79 15.41
N LEU A 131 -20.63 -5.35 16.63
CA LEU A 131 -19.52 -5.19 17.59
C LEU A 131 -18.28 -5.98 17.15
N GLN A 132 -18.46 -7.14 16.52
CA GLN A 132 -17.38 -7.99 15.98
C GLN A 132 -17.01 -7.65 14.53
N TYR A 133 -17.52 -6.55 13.97
CA TYR A 133 -17.39 -6.24 12.54
C TYR A 133 -15.92 -6.20 12.08
N GLY A 134 -15.01 -5.67 12.91
CA GLY A 134 -13.59 -5.61 12.56
C GLY A 134 -12.98 -7.00 12.31
N GLU A 135 -13.30 -7.99 13.15
CA GLU A 135 -12.81 -9.37 13.01
C GLU A 135 -13.42 -10.05 11.77
N LEU A 136 -14.73 -9.86 11.55
CA LEU A 136 -15.46 -10.41 10.40
C LEU A 136 -14.93 -9.88 9.06
N GLU A 137 -14.67 -8.57 8.98
CA GLU A 137 -14.13 -7.95 7.77
C GLU A 137 -12.67 -8.34 7.55
N GLU A 138 -11.86 -8.41 8.61
CA GLU A 138 -10.47 -8.86 8.52
C GLU A 138 -10.37 -10.29 7.98
N GLU A 139 -11.13 -11.23 8.55
CA GLU A 139 -11.19 -12.62 8.06
C GLU A 139 -11.60 -12.68 6.59
N ASN A 140 -12.67 -11.96 6.22
CA ASN A 140 -13.16 -11.88 4.85
C ASN A 140 -12.10 -11.34 3.87
N LEU A 141 -11.43 -10.24 4.22
CA LEU A 141 -10.40 -9.63 3.38
C LEU A 141 -9.16 -10.52 3.24
N LEU A 142 -8.72 -11.17 4.33
CA LEU A 142 -7.56 -12.05 4.31
C LEU A 142 -7.80 -13.31 3.47
N ILE A 143 -9.01 -13.87 3.50
CA ILE A 143 -9.40 -14.98 2.61
C ILE A 143 -9.36 -14.52 1.14
N GLN A 144 -9.98 -13.38 0.83
CA GLN A 144 -10.07 -12.88 -0.55
C GLN A 144 -8.71 -12.50 -1.13
N ILE A 145 -7.83 -11.84 -0.35
CA ILE A 145 -6.49 -11.46 -0.85
C ILE A 145 -5.58 -12.68 -1.01
N SER A 146 -5.70 -13.69 -0.15
CA SER A 146 -4.91 -14.92 -0.26
C SER A 146 -5.29 -15.76 -1.48
N ALA A 147 -6.49 -15.55 -2.04
CA ALA A 147 -6.93 -16.17 -3.29
C ALA A 147 -6.37 -15.48 -4.55
N VAL A 148 -5.68 -14.34 -4.42
CA VAL A 148 -5.06 -13.63 -5.54
C VAL A 148 -3.68 -14.25 -5.83
N PRO A 149 -3.49 -14.94 -6.96
CA PRO A 149 -2.20 -15.55 -7.28
C PRO A 149 -1.20 -14.50 -7.73
N LEU A 150 -0.02 -14.45 -7.09
CA LEU A 150 1.10 -13.59 -7.52
C LEU A 150 2.25 -14.37 -8.15
N GLU A 151 2.36 -15.66 -7.83
CA GLU A 151 3.46 -16.51 -8.30
C GLU A 151 3.06 -17.32 -9.54
N HIS A 152 3.91 -17.29 -10.56
CA HIS A 152 3.81 -18.05 -11.80
C HIS A 152 5.16 -18.70 -12.11
N TRP A 153 5.28 -19.51 -13.17
CA TRP A 153 6.58 -20.05 -13.60
C TRP A 153 7.44 -18.95 -14.23
N GLU A 154 6.88 -18.24 -15.22
CA GLU A 154 7.60 -17.21 -15.96
C GLU A 154 7.64 -15.86 -15.22
N VAL A 155 8.74 -15.11 -15.41
CA VAL A 155 8.92 -13.79 -14.79
C VAL A 155 7.93 -12.78 -15.35
N ILE A 156 7.64 -12.83 -16.65
CA ILE A 156 6.73 -11.89 -17.30
C ILE A 156 5.30 -12.03 -16.75
N ASP A 157 4.84 -13.26 -16.54
CA ASP A 157 3.53 -13.56 -15.97
C ASP A 157 3.44 -13.08 -14.52
N CYS A 158 4.51 -13.29 -13.73
CA CYS A 158 4.59 -12.72 -12.38
C CYS A 158 4.43 -11.19 -12.40
N VAL A 159 5.14 -10.49 -13.29
CA VAL A 159 5.05 -9.02 -13.40
C VAL A 159 3.64 -8.59 -13.83
N GLN A 160 3.00 -9.31 -14.74
CA GLN A 160 1.62 -9.03 -15.13
C GLN A 160 0.64 -9.24 -13.97
N GLU A 161 0.76 -10.32 -13.21
CA GLU A 161 -0.11 -10.56 -12.05
C GLU A 161 0.12 -9.56 -10.92
N LEU A 162 1.37 -9.12 -10.68
CA LEU A 162 1.66 -8.02 -9.75
C LEU A 162 0.93 -6.73 -10.15
N ASN A 163 0.78 -6.46 -11.44
CA ASN A 163 0.01 -5.30 -11.91
C ASN A 163 -1.50 -5.50 -11.66
N HIS A 164 -2.05 -6.67 -12.04
CA HIS A 164 -3.47 -6.97 -11.83
C HIS A 164 -3.84 -7.03 -10.33
N SER A 165 -2.91 -7.42 -9.47
CA SER A 165 -3.14 -7.52 -8.03
C SER A 165 -3.32 -6.16 -7.37
N VAL A 166 -2.70 -5.09 -7.88
CA VAL A 166 -2.93 -3.72 -7.41
C VAL A 166 -4.41 -3.34 -7.57
N ASN A 167 -5.00 -3.61 -8.74
CA ASN A 167 -6.41 -3.35 -8.98
C ASN A 167 -7.32 -4.15 -8.03
N LYS A 168 -7.03 -5.45 -7.85
CA LYS A 168 -7.80 -6.31 -6.93
C LYS A 168 -7.72 -5.80 -5.48
N LEU A 169 -6.54 -5.40 -5.01
CA LEU A 169 -6.35 -4.85 -3.66
C LEU A 169 -7.28 -3.66 -3.39
N PHE A 170 -7.35 -2.69 -4.30
CA PHE A 170 -8.18 -1.50 -4.08
C PHE A 170 -9.68 -1.76 -4.28
N VAL A 171 -10.06 -2.74 -5.12
CA VAL A 171 -11.46 -3.20 -5.19
C VAL A 171 -11.90 -3.80 -3.85
N LEU A 172 -11.05 -4.63 -3.24
CA LEU A 172 -11.30 -5.20 -1.91
C LEU A 172 -11.37 -4.11 -0.83
N ALA A 173 -10.41 -3.19 -0.83
CA ALA A 173 -10.36 -2.10 0.14
C ALA A 173 -11.59 -1.18 0.04
N ALA A 174 -12.01 -0.80 -1.17
CA ALA A 174 -13.22 -0.01 -1.39
C ALA A 174 -14.49 -0.78 -1.00
N GLY A 175 -14.54 -2.08 -1.29
CA GLY A 175 -15.62 -2.97 -0.87
C GLY A 175 -15.77 -3.04 0.65
N ALA A 176 -14.66 -3.09 1.39
CA ALA A 176 -14.67 -3.07 2.85
C ALA A 176 -15.26 -1.77 3.42
N VAL A 177 -14.96 -0.61 2.79
CA VAL A 177 -15.60 0.66 3.15
C VAL A 177 -17.11 0.58 2.95
N ASP A 178 -17.57 0.06 1.82
CA ASP A 178 -19.00 -0.12 1.54
C ASP A 178 -19.68 -1.05 2.56
N ASN A 179 -19.03 -2.16 2.91
CA ASN A 179 -19.52 -3.12 3.89
C ASN A 179 -19.67 -2.48 5.27
N CYS A 180 -18.66 -1.72 5.70
CA CYS A 180 -18.67 -1.01 6.98
C CYS A 180 -19.87 -0.05 7.06
N LEU A 181 -20.08 0.75 6.01
CA LEU A 181 -21.19 1.69 5.97
C LEU A 181 -22.55 0.99 5.94
N LYS A 182 -22.68 -0.09 5.15
CA LYS A 182 -23.94 -0.86 5.04
C LYS A 182 -24.34 -1.56 6.33
N LEU A 183 -23.38 -2.09 7.09
CA LEU A 183 -23.67 -2.87 8.30
C LEU A 183 -23.69 -2.02 9.57
N THR A 184 -22.81 -1.01 9.67
CA THR A 184 -22.55 -0.28 10.93
C THR A 184 -22.89 1.20 10.88
N ASP A 185 -23.30 1.73 9.72
CA ASP A 185 -23.57 3.16 9.51
C ASP A 185 -22.40 4.07 9.94
N GLY A 186 -21.17 3.56 9.75
CA GLY A 186 -19.92 4.25 10.09
C GLY A 186 -19.47 4.11 11.54
N LEU A 187 -20.22 3.45 12.42
CA LEU A 187 -19.79 3.21 13.81
C LEU A 187 -18.66 2.17 13.90
N GLY A 188 -18.55 1.27 12.93
CA GLY A 188 -17.52 0.23 12.87
C GLY A 188 -16.17 0.68 12.29
N VAL A 189 -15.94 1.98 12.09
CA VAL A 189 -14.75 2.50 11.38
C VAL A 189 -13.44 2.10 12.06
N CYS A 190 -13.37 2.08 13.39
CA CYS A 190 -12.16 1.63 14.08
C CYS A 190 -11.81 0.17 13.75
N GLY A 191 -12.83 -0.69 13.61
CA GLY A 191 -12.67 -2.08 13.14
C GLY A 191 -12.25 -2.15 11.68
N LEU A 192 -12.87 -1.35 10.80
CA LEU A 192 -12.50 -1.23 9.39
C LEU A 192 -11.03 -0.84 9.22
N LEU A 193 -10.54 0.16 9.94
CA LEU A 193 -9.15 0.61 9.84
C LEU A 193 -8.17 -0.49 10.28
N LYS A 194 -8.53 -1.31 11.28
CA LYS A 194 -7.73 -2.48 11.67
C LYS A 194 -7.71 -3.54 10.55
N ALA A 195 -8.87 -3.88 9.98
CA ALA A 195 -9.00 -4.84 8.89
C ALA A 195 -8.24 -4.40 7.62
N LEU A 196 -8.33 -3.13 7.25
CA LEU A 196 -7.56 -2.57 6.13
C LEU A 196 -6.05 -2.67 6.37
N ARG A 197 -5.57 -2.36 7.59
CA ARG A 197 -4.15 -2.53 7.93
C ARG A 197 -3.69 -3.98 7.77
N ALA A 198 -4.50 -4.95 8.18
CA ALA A 198 -4.20 -6.37 8.00
C ALA A 198 -4.14 -6.75 6.51
N LEU A 199 -5.10 -6.29 5.70
CA LEU A 199 -5.13 -6.49 4.24
C LEU A 199 -3.85 -5.96 3.57
N PHE A 200 -3.50 -4.69 3.79
CA PHE A 200 -2.31 -4.09 3.16
C PHE A 200 -1.01 -4.71 3.65
N SER A 201 -0.93 -5.09 4.94
CA SER A 201 0.23 -5.81 5.50
C SER A 201 0.43 -7.17 4.82
N LYS A 202 -0.66 -7.94 4.69
CA LYS A 202 -0.64 -9.24 4.01
C LYS A 202 -0.24 -9.10 2.55
N TYR A 203 -0.85 -8.17 1.83
CA TYR A 203 -0.52 -7.89 0.43
C TYR A 203 0.96 -7.51 0.26
N THR A 204 1.46 -6.61 1.11
CA THR A 204 2.85 -6.15 1.05
C THR A 204 3.84 -7.30 1.28
N SER A 205 3.53 -8.21 2.20
CA SER A 205 4.33 -9.42 2.43
C SER A 205 4.35 -10.33 1.19
N ASP A 206 3.18 -10.61 0.61
CA ASP A 206 3.07 -11.51 -0.55
C ASP A 206 3.71 -10.88 -1.81
N PHE A 207 3.55 -9.58 -2.00
CA PHE A 207 4.23 -8.78 -3.03
C PHE A 207 5.76 -8.87 -2.87
N THR A 208 6.27 -8.65 -1.66
CA THR A 208 7.71 -8.73 -1.36
C THR A 208 8.27 -10.13 -1.58
N SER A 209 7.55 -11.19 -1.19
CA SER A 209 7.94 -12.58 -1.45
C SER A 209 8.04 -12.86 -2.95
N THR A 210 7.06 -12.36 -3.71
CA THR A 210 7.04 -12.50 -5.18
C THR A 210 8.23 -11.78 -5.81
N LEU A 211 8.59 -10.58 -5.34
CA LEU A 211 9.80 -9.87 -5.79
C LEU A 211 11.07 -10.67 -5.51
N GLN A 212 11.19 -11.29 -4.34
CA GLN A 212 12.33 -12.17 -4.01
C GLN A 212 12.37 -13.41 -4.92
N SER A 213 11.22 -13.96 -5.27
CA SER A 213 11.11 -15.08 -6.22
C SER A 213 11.56 -14.67 -7.63
N ILE A 214 11.08 -13.52 -8.13
CA ILE A 214 11.52 -12.95 -9.42
C ILE A 214 13.03 -12.73 -9.43
N ARG A 215 13.59 -12.13 -8.36
CA ARG A 215 15.03 -11.88 -8.22
C ARG A 215 15.86 -13.16 -8.35
N LYS A 216 15.42 -14.25 -7.71
CA LYS A 216 16.06 -15.58 -7.80
C LYS A 216 15.96 -16.16 -9.21
N LYS A 217 14.80 -16.05 -9.87
CA LYS A 217 14.60 -16.53 -11.25
C LYS A 217 15.47 -15.79 -12.26
N CYS A 218 15.70 -14.49 -12.04
CA CYS A 218 16.62 -13.68 -12.82
C CYS A 218 18.11 -13.94 -12.49
N LYS A 219 18.43 -14.83 -11.54
CA LYS A 219 19.80 -15.16 -11.10
C LYS A 219 20.64 -13.95 -10.68
N LEU A 220 19.99 -12.88 -10.19
CA LEU A 220 20.68 -11.64 -9.82
C LEU A 220 21.62 -11.81 -8.61
N ASP A 221 21.45 -12.88 -7.84
CA ASP A 221 22.25 -13.19 -6.66
C ASP A 221 23.41 -14.18 -6.95
N ASP A 222 23.44 -14.84 -8.12
CA ASP A 222 24.50 -15.76 -8.53
C ASP A 222 25.49 -15.04 -9.46
N VAL A 223 26.63 -14.61 -8.93
CA VAL A 223 27.76 -14.11 -9.73
C VAL A 223 28.51 -15.32 -10.29
N GLN A 224 28.06 -15.87 -11.41
CA GLN A 224 28.84 -16.89 -12.14
C GLN A 224 29.98 -16.20 -12.91
N ALA A 225 31.21 -16.44 -12.45
CA ALA A 225 32.43 -15.80 -12.95
C ALA A 225 32.78 -16.11 -14.42
N ASP A 226 32.24 -17.18 -15.00
CA ASP A 226 32.64 -17.71 -16.31
C ASP A 226 31.58 -17.58 -17.43
N SER A 227 30.51 -16.82 -17.19
CA SER A 227 29.51 -16.60 -18.25
C SER A 227 29.99 -15.54 -19.26
N PRO A 228 29.88 -15.80 -20.59
CA PRO A 228 30.15 -14.79 -21.59
C PRO A 228 29.21 -13.59 -21.37
N PHE A 229 29.71 -12.38 -21.59
CA PHE A 229 28.90 -11.17 -21.52
C PHE A 229 27.70 -11.30 -22.47
N GLN A 230 26.50 -11.43 -21.90
CA GLN A 230 25.26 -11.55 -22.64
C GLN A 230 24.40 -10.32 -22.39
N GLU A 231 24.13 -9.55 -23.43
CA GLU A 231 23.23 -8.38 -23.40
C GLU A 231 21.77 -8.85 -23.34
N ASP A 232 21.32 -9.26 -22.15
CA ASP A 232 19.89 -9.55 -21.90
C ASP A 232 19.21 -8.36 -21.21
N TRP A 233 18.46 -7.60 -21.99
CA TRP A 233 17.68 -6.44 -21.51
C TRP A 233 16.37 -6.83 -20.83
N THR A 234 15.96 -8.10 -20.87
CA THR A 234 14.66 -8.51 -20.33
C THR A 234 14.56 -8.30 -18.82
N ALA A 235 15.61 -8.62 -18.07
CA ALA A 235 15.65 -8.41 -16.61
C ALA A 235 15.56 -6.91 -16.26
N PHE A 236 16.24 -6.06 -17.03
CA PHE A 236 16.16 -4.61 -16.89
C PHE A 236 14.76 -4.07 -17.19
N GLN A 237 14.17 -4.47 -18.32
CA GLN A 237 12.81 -4.05 -18.69
C GLN A 237 11.75 -4.52 -17.67
N ASN A 238 11.86 -5.75 -17.16
CA ASN A 238 10.99 -6.26 -16.10
C ASN A 238 11.17 -5.48 -14.80
N SER A 239 12.40 -5.09 -14.46
CA SER A 239 12.70 -4.26 -13.28
C SER A 239 12.02 -2.90 -13.38
N VAL A 240 12.12 -2.22 -14.52
CA VAL A 240 11.46 -0.91 -14.73
C VAL A 240 9.93 -1.04 -14.64
N ARG A 241 9.34 -2.09 -15.24
CA ARG A 241 7.90 -2.37 -15.13
C ARG A 241 7.45 -2.57 -13.68
N ILE A 242 8.22 -3.31 -12.88
CA ILE A 242 7.92 -3.51 -11.45
C ILE A 242 7.95 -2.17 -10.70
N ILE A 243 8.88 -1.28 -11.03
CA ILE A 243 8.96 0.04 -10.39
C ILE A 243 7.77 0.92 -10.75
N SER A 244 7.33 0.90 -12.01
CA SER A 244 6.08 1.56 -12.43
C SER A 244 4.87 1.00 -11.68
N ILE A 245 4.76 -0.33 -11.50
CA ILE A 245 3.70 -0.96 -10.68
C ILE A 245 3.75 -0.49 -9.22
N CYS A 246 4.95 -0.39 -8.61
CA CYS A 246 5.10 0.19 -7.28
C CYS A 246 4.64 1.65 -7.23
N GLY A 247 4.91 2.41 -8.28
CA GLY A 247 4.42 3.77 -8.47
C GLY A 247 2.91 3.88 -8.49
N GLU A 248 2.27 3.00 -9.27
CA GLU A 248 0.81 2.93 -9.37
C GLU A 248 0.22 2.57 -8.01
N LEU A 249 0.81 1.61 -7.29
CA LEU A 249 0.41 1.27 -5.93
C LEU A 249 0.50 2.48 -4.99
N LEU A 250 1.58 3.27 -5.05
CA LEU A 250 1.75 4.47 -4.22
C LEU A 250 0.70 5.53 -4.56
N HIS A 251 0.48 5.82 -5.84
CA HIS A 251 -0.51 6.79 -6.30
C HIS A 251 -1.91 6.40 -5.82
N ARG A 252 -2.29 5.15 -6.07
CA ARG A 252 -3.59 4.61 -5.67
C ARG A 252 -3.78 4.55 -4.16
N CYS A 253 -2.72 4.33 -3.38
CA CYS A 253 -2.77 4.43 -1.93
C CYS A 253 -3.14 5.86 -1.50
N GLY A 254 -2.49 6.88 -2.06
CA GLY A 254 -2.79 8.28 -1.76
C GLY A 254 -4.24 8.66 -2.11
N ASP A 255 -4.72 8.28 -3.30
CA ASP A 255 -6.10 8.49 -3.72
C ASP A 255 -7.10 7.80 -2.78
N PHE A 256 -6.81 6.55 -2.42
CA PHE A 256 -7.66 5.75 -1.55
C PHE A 256 -7.73 6.34 -0.14
N GLU A 257 -6.63 6.85 0.43
CA GLU A 257 -6.63 7.50 1.75
C GLU A 257 -7.56 8.73 1.78
N GLN A 258 -7.49 9.58 0.75
CA GLN A 258 -8.37 10.75 0.64
C GLN A 258 -9.85 10.35 0.48
N GLN A 259 -10.12 9.36 -0.36
CA GLN A 259 -11.47 8.82 -0.54
C GLN A 259 -12.00 8.17 0.74
N LEU A 260 -11.18 7.39 1.43
CA LEU A 260 -11.53 6.76 2.70
C LEU A 260 -11.92 7.82 3.75
N ALA A 261 -11.07 8.83 3.93
CA ALA A 261 -11.28 9.88 4.90
C ALA A 261 -12.56 10.68 4.62
N SER A 262 -12.79 11.07 3.35
CA SER A 262 -14.01 11.79 2.94
C SER A 262 -15.29 10.97 3.14
N ARG A 263 -15.26 9.67 2.80
CA ARG A 263 -16.42 8.77 2.99
C ARG A 263 -16.72 8.50 4.46
N ILE A 264 -15.69 8.30 5.28
CA ILE A 264 -15.84 8.13 6.74
C ILE A 264 -16.46 9.38 7.35
N LEU A 265 -15.95 10.57 7.04
CA LEU A 265 -16.49 11.81 7.59
C LEU A 265 -17.91 12.10 7.08
N SER A 266 -18.22 11.78 5.83
CA SER A 266 -19.59 11.93 5.32
C SER A 266 -20.60 11.05 6.06
N ALA A 267 -20.21 9.85 6.50
CA ALA A 267 -21.11 8.91 7.17
C ALA A 267 -21.13 9.07 8.69
N ALA A 268 -19.94 9.11 9.32
CA ALA A 268 -19.76 9.12 10.76
C ALA A 268 -19.49 10.53 11.33
N GLY A 269 -19.18 11.53 10.49
CA GLY A 269 -18.94 12.90 10.93
C GLY A 269 -20.15 13.54 11.62
N LYS A 270 -21.37 13.05 11.37
CA LYS A 270 -22.59 13.45 12.10
C LYS A 270 -22.53 13.21 13.62
N TYR A 271 -21.65 12.32 14.07
CA TYR A 271 -21.43 12.03 15.49
C TYR A 271 -20.45 12.99 16.16
N LEU A 272 -19.65 13.73 15.39
CA LEU A 272 -18.82 14.80 15.93
C LEU A 272 -19.70 16.01 16.22
N SER A 273 -19.68 16.50 17.47
CA SER A 273 -20.21 17.83 17.75
C SER A 273 -19.29 18.90 17.17
N ASP A 274 -19.85 20.03 16.72
CA ASP A 274 -19.05 21.19 16.27
C ASP A 274 -18.10 21.73 17.36
N SER A 275 -18.32 21.35 18.62
CA SER A 275 -17.57 21.72 19.81
C SER A 275 -16.58 20.66 20.33
N TYR A 276 -16.45 19.50 19.67
CA TYR A 276 -15.61 18.42 20.18
C TYR A 276 -14.12 18.82 20.17
N SER A 277 -13.50 18.86 21.35
CA SER A 277 -12.05 18.99 21.51
C SER A 277 -11.51 17.83 22.35
N PRO A 278 -10.43 17.15 21.92
CA PRO A 278 -9.90 15.97 22.62
C PRO A 278 -9.39 16.27 24.03
N CYS A 279 -9.09 17.54 24.35
CA CYS A 279 -8.61 17.97 25.67
C CYS A 279 -9.71 18.16 26.73
N SER A 280 -10.97 17.82 26.45
CA SER A 280 -12.09 18.00 27.41
C SER A 280 -12.21 16.88 28.45
N PHE A 281 -11.42 15.81 28.36
CA PHE A 281 -11.49 14.66 29.26
C PHE A 281 -10.60 14.82 30.49
N SER A 282 -10.92 15.80 31.33
CA SER A 282 -10.56 15.76 32.75
C SER A 282 -11.77 16.19 33.58
N GLY A 283 -12.59 15.20 33.95
CA GLY A 283 -13.61 15.31 34.98
C GLY A 283 -14.91 15.98 34.53
N PHE A 284 -16.03 15.28 34.77
CA PHE A 284 -17.38 15.84 34.93
C PHE A 284 -17.65 17.16 34.18
N GLN A 285 -18.15 17.06 32.94
CA GLN A 285 -18.96 18.15 32.40
C GLN A 285 -20.43 17.85 32.61
N ASP A 286 -21.02 18.74 33.40
CA ASP A 286 -22.40 18.81 33.80
C ASP A 286 -23.37 18.64 32.62
N THR A 287 -24.38 17.82 32.85
CA THR A 287 -25.62 17.72 32.09
C THR A 287 -26.52 18.95 32.26
N SER A 288 -25.96 20.17 32.34
CA SER A 288 -26.77 21.37 32.53
C SER A 288 -26.23 22.60 31.80
N SER A 289 -27.13 23.26 31.06
CA SER A 289 -27.03 24.51 30.27
C SER A 289 -26.45 24.37 28.84
N ALA A 290 -27.26 24.09 27.80
CA ALA A 290 -28.21 24.99 27.10
C ALA A 290 -27.47 26.09 26.29
N GLU A 291 -27.69 26.29 24.99
CA GLU A 291 -28.95 26.57 24.32
C GLU A 291 -28.89 26.41 22.78
N LYS A 292 -30.05 26.07 22.18
CA LYS A 292 -30.50 26.30 20.78
C LYS A 292 -30.05 25.34 19.66
N LYS A 293 -30.68 24.16 19.66
CA LYS A 293 -31.72 23.79 18.66
C LYS A 293 -32.51 22.58 19.18
N SER A 294 -33.70 22.84 19.72
CA SER A 294 -34.69 21.81 20.02
C SER A 294 -35.31 21.27 18.72
N SER A 295 -34.54 20.59 17.88
CA SER A 295 -35.13 19.71 16.88
C SER A 295 -35.42 18.39 17.60
N ILE A 296 -36.68 17.95 17.60
CA ILE A 296 -37.01 16.56 17.90
C ILE A 296 -36.13 15.69 16.99
N LYS A 297 -35.17 14.99 17.59
CA LYS A 297 -34.23 14.17 16.85
C LYS A 297 -34.88 12.82 16.59
N ASN A 298 -34.66 12.27 15.40
CA ASN A 298 -35.34 11.09 14.92
C ASN A 298 -34.69 9.82 15.51
N PRO A 299 -35.39 9.01 16.34
CA PRO A 299 -34.83 7.82 16.98
C PRO A 299 -34.20 6.82 15.99
N TRP A 300 -34.72 6.75 14.76
CA TRP A 300 -34.21 5.89 13.70
C TRP A 300 -32.81 6.31 13.20
N GLN A 301 -32.49 7.60 13.29
CA GLN A 301 -31.22 8.18 12.84
C GLN A 301 -30.20 8.32 13.99
N GLU A 302 -30.68 8.33 15.23
CA GLU A 302 -29.85 8.43 16.44
C GLU A 302 -29.43 7.08 17.01
N TYR A 303 -29.88 5.98 16.42
CA TYR A 303 -29.54 4.65 16.91
C TYR A 303 -28.03 4.43 16.86
N ASN A 304 -27.43 4.45 18.05
CA ASN A 304 -26.00 4.26 18.24
C ASN A 304 -25.78 3.08 19.18
N TYR A 305 -25.58 1.91 18.59
CA TYR A 305 -25.32 0.69 19.34
C TYR A 305 -23.98 0.75 20.08
N LEU A 306 -22.97 1.41 19.51
CA LEU A 306 -21.61 1.44 20.04
C LEU A 306 -21.53 2.25 21.33
N LEU A 307 -22.18 3.41 21.37
CA LEU A 307 -22.24 4.25 22.58
C LEU A 307 -22.91 3.52 23.77
N LYS A 308 -23.91 2.68 23.51
CA LYS A 308 -24.63 1.94 24.55
C LYS A 308 -23.83 0.78 25.12
N GLU A 309 -23.14 0.03 24.25
CA GLU A 309 -22.47 -1.22 24.64
C GLU A 309 -21.00 -1.04 24.99
N ASN A 310 -20.29 -0.18 24.26
CA ASN A 310 -18.87 0.04 24.43
C ASN A 310 -18.50 1.52 24.31
N PRO A 311 -18.72 2.31 25.39
CA PRO A 311 -18.41 3.74 25.40
C PRO A 311 -16.93 4.06 25.12
N SER A 312 -16.02 3.13 25.44
CA SER A 312 -14.58 3.32 25.22
C SER A 312 -14.20 3.26 23.75
N GLU A 313 -14.74 2.31 23.00
CA GLU A 313 -14.56 2.23 21.55
C GLU A 313 -15.24 3.39 20.83
N TYR A 314 -16.40 3.84 21.33
CA TYR A 314 -17.04 5.04 20.82
C TYR A 314 -16.16 6.29 21.03
N ALA A 315 -15.48 6.43 22.18
CA ALA A 315 -14.54 7.52 22.40
C ALA A 315 -13.35 7.47 21.42
N SER A 316 -12.79 6.28 21.17
CA SER A 316 -11.73 6.09 20.17
C SER A 316 -12.19 6.40 18.75
N LEU A 317 -13.44 6.10 18.41
CA LEU A 317 -14.04 6.51 17.14
C LEU A 317 -14.09 8.02 17.02
N LEU A 318 -14.56 8.74 18.04
CA LEU A 318 -14.61 10.21 18.02
C LEU A 318 -13.23 10.84 17.87
N GLU A 319 -12.21 10.29 18.55
CA GLU A 319 -10.83 10.72 18.38
C GLU A 319 -10.35 10.53 16.94
N THR A 320 -10.62 9.36 16.35
CA THR A 320 -10.28 9.06 14.96
C THR A 320 -10.98 9.99 13.96
N LEU A 321 -12.27 10.29 14.19
CA LEU A 321 -13.01 11.22 13.34
C LEU A 321 -12.49 12.65 13.48
N TYR A 322 -12.09 13.06 14.68
CA TYR A 322 -11.51 14.37 14.91
C TYR A 322 -10.15 14.51 14.20
N THR A 323 -9.27 13.52 14.33
CA THR A 323 -7.98 13.54 13.63
C THR A 323 -8.16 13.59 12.13
N LEU A 324 -9.08 12.80 11.55
CA LEU A 324 -9.45 12.85 10.14
C LEU A 324 -9.95 14.25 9.72
N LYS A 325 -10.84 14.85 10.51
CA LYS A 325 -11.40 16.18 10.22
C LYS A 325 -10.32 17.27 10.18
N VAL A 326 -9.36 17.22 11.10
CA VAL A 326 -8.21 18.16 11.14
C VAL A 326 -7.29 17.91 9.95
N ALA A 327 -7.03 16.65 9.61
CA ALA A 327 -6.15 16.28 8.52
C ALA A 327 -6.64 16.78 7.13
N LEU A 328 -7.95 16.79 6.89
CA LEU A 328 -8.50 17.28 5.63
C LEU A 328 -8.55 18.82 5.50
N VAL A 329 -8.08 19.58 6.50
CA VAL A 329 -7.99 21.04 6.40
C VAL A 329 -6.79 21.41 5.52
N PRO A 330 -6.99 22.21 4.45
CA PRO A 330 -5.90 22.57 3.53
C PRO A 330 -4.84 23.42 4.25
N GLY A 331 -3.64 22.88 4.45
CA GLY A 331 -2.52 23.60 5.06
C GLY A 331 -1.46 22.75 5.74
N GLU A 332 -1.75 21.48 6.07
CA GLU A 332 -0.76 20.54 6.62
C GLU A 332 -0.81 19.20 5.87
N PRO A 333 0.34 18.56 5.58
CA PRO A 333 0.38 17.24 4.94
C PRO A 333 -0.16 16.21 5.93
N ALA A 334 -1.46 15.99 5.83
CA ALA A 334 -2.18 15.01 6.61
C ALA A 334 -1.87 13.58 6.15
N SER A 335 -0.85 12.99 6.74
CA SER A 335 -0.68 11.54 6.72
C SER A 335 -1.69 10.91 7.70
N VAL A 336 -2.95 10.82 7.27
CA VAL A 336 -4.04 10.16 8.03
C VAL A 336 -3.70 8.70 8.35
N THR A 337 -2.83 8.13 7.56
CA THR A 337 -1.95 7.04 7.93
C THR A 337 -0.55 7.55 7.65
N ALA A 338 0.31 7.66 8.65
CA ALA A 338 1.76 7.69 8.43
C ALA A 338 2.10 6.34 7.79
N CYS A 339 1.88 6.23 6.48
CA CYS A 339 1.80 4.97 5.76
C CYS A 339 3.20 4.36 5.76
N PRO A 340 3.50 3.34 6.59
CA PRO A 340 4.82 2.70 6.59
C PRO A 340 5.03 1.94 5.27
N TRP A 341 3.98 1.78 4.48
CA TRP A 341 3.90 0.98 3.25
C TRP A 341 4.49 1.70 2.04
N ALA A 342 4.65 3.04 2.09
CA ALA A 342 5.30 3.79 1.01
C ALA A 342 6.79 3.41 0.83
N HIS A 343 7.38 2.74 1.83
CA HIS A 343 8.77 2.28 1.79
C HIS A 343 8.98 0.88 1.22
N CYS A 344 7.92 0.12 0.88
CA CYS A 344 8.06 -1.33 0.63
C CYS A 344 8.49 -1.76 -0.79
N GLY A 345 8.60 -0.86 -1.78
CA GLY A 345 8.88 -1.28 -3.16
C GLY A 345 10.32 -1.15 -3.64
N ILE A 346 11.10 -0.20 -3.11
CA ILE A 346 12.26 0.32 -3.88
C ILE A 346 13.61 -0.08 -3.28
N HIS A 347 13.63 -0.54 -2.04
CA HIS A 347 14.85 -1.13 -1.46
C HIS A 347 15.23 -2.49 -2.09
N ALA A 348 14.30 -3.19 -2.75
CA ALA A 348 14.54 -4.52 -3.33
C ALA A 348 15.16 -4.48 -4.74
N LEU A 349 14.95 -3.39 -5.48
CA LEU A 349 15.56 -3.12 -6.79
C LEU A 349 16.85 -2.32 -6.62
N GLY A 350 17.70 -2.76 -5.70
CA GLY A 350 19.12 -2.57 -5.88
C GLY A 350 19.52 -3.30 -7.15
N ILE A 351 19.45 -2.61 -8.29
CA ILE A 351 20.07 -3.03 -9.55
C ILE A 351 21.57 -3.10 -9.24
N ARG A 352 22.01 -4.24 -8.73
CA ARG A 352 23.39 -4.65 -8.89
C ARG A 352 23.48 -5.02 -10.36
N SER A 353 24.08 -4.15 -11.16
CA SER A 353 24.71 -4.55 -12.42
C SER A 353 25.88 -5.49 -12.07
N SER A 354 25.57 -6.73 -11.68
CA SER A 354 26.57 -7.73 -11.27
C SER A 354 27.29 -8.38 -12.45
N SER A 355 27.08 -7.92 -13.68
CA SER A 355 27.70 -8.50 -14.88
C SER A 355 29.09 -7.93 -15.24
N CYS A 356 29.65 -6.96 -14.51
CA CYS A 356 30.93 -6.34 -14.89
C CYS A 356 32.20 -7.01 -14.34
N THR A 357 32.11 -8.10 -13.56
CA THR A 357 33.27 -8.63 -12.82
C THR A 357 33.97 -9.85 -13.43
N SER A 358 33.46 -10.48 -14.49
CA SER A 358 34.07 -11.70 -15.04
C SER A 358 35.39 -11.45 -15.81
N ALA A 359 35.59 -10.26 -16.37
CA ALA A 359 36.68 -10.04 -17.32
C ALA A 359 38.03 -9.61 -16.71
N LEU A 360 38.07 -9.18 -15.43
CA LEU A 360 39.31 -8.70 -14.80
C LEU A 360 40.28 -9.82 -14.35
N GLN A 361 39.89 -11.10 -14.42
CA GLN A 361 40.80 -12.21 -14.12
C GLN A 361 41.91 -12.42 -15.18
N SER A 362 41.79 -11.80 -16.36
CA SER A 362 42.86 -11.77 -17.38
C SER A 362 44.16 -11.13 -16.87
N TRP A 363 44.09 -10.36 -15.78
CA TRP A 363 45.23 -9.69 -15.12
C TRP A 363 45.92 -10.56 -14.05
N SER A 364 45.34 -11.73 -13.71
CA SER A 364 45.88 -12.68 -12.72
C SER A 364 46.68 -13.83 -13.33
N SER A 365 46.50 -14.07 -14.62
CA SER A 365 47.25 -15.07 -15.40
C SER A 365 48.39 -14.34 -16.11
N GLY A 366 49.65 -14.64 -15.79
CA GLY A 366 50.85 -14.02 -16.39
C GLY A 366 50.98 -14.28 -17.89
N GLY A 367 50.15 -13.64 -18.71
CA GLY A 367 49.97 -13.95 -20.11
C GLY A 367 49.42 -12.82 -20.97
N ILE A 368 49.62 -11.55 -20.58
CA ILE A 368 49.48 -10.42 -21.53
C ILE A 368 50.86 -10.15 -22.11
N GLY A 369 51.22 -10.93 -23.14
CA GLY A 369 52.28 -10.59 -24.10
C GLY A 369 53.63 -10.16 -23.50
N GLU A 370 54.26 -10.97 -22.64
CA GLU A 370 55.67 -10.82 -22.29
C GLU A 370 56.58 -11.26 -23.46
N THR A 371 56.47 -10.62 -24.61
CA THR A 371 57.50 -10.68 -25.65
C THR A 371 57.68 -9.30 -26.29
N LEU A 372 58.66 -8.59 -25.73
CA LEU A 372 59.46 -7.54 -26.37
C LEU A 372 58.73 -6.21 -26.66
N THR A 373 58.87 -5.23 -25.76
CA THR A 373 59.49 -3.88 -25.98
C THR A 373 59.03 -2.89 -24.90
N ASP A 374 59.94 -2.50 -24.01
CA ASP A 374 59.65 -1.59 -22.87
C ASP A 374 59.43 -0.12 -23.28
N ASP A 375 59.66 0.25 -24.55
CA ASP A 375 59.65 1.63 -25.03
C ASP A 375 58.82 1.83 -26.32
N LEU A 376 57.54 1.42 -26.34
CA LEU A 376 56.58 1.97 -27.31
C LEU A 376 55.89 3.24 -26.77
N PRO A 377 55.70 4.28 -27.61
CA PRO A 377 54.94 5.48 -27.23
C PRO A 377 53.46 5.14 -26.98
N ASN A 378 52.83 5.85 -26.04
CA ASN A 378 51.43 5.64 -25.58
C ASN A 378 50.36 5.63 -26.70
N PHE A 379 50.70 6.00 -27.94
CA PHE A 379 49.80 6.02 -29.11
C PHE A 379 49.48 4.63 -29.70
N SER A 380 50.06 3.54 -29.18
CA SER A 380 49.81 2.18 -29.65
C SER A 380 48.82 1.37 -28.81
N LEU A 381 48.36 1.89 -27.67
CA LEU A 381 47.46 1.16 -26.77
C LEU A 381 46.01 1.50 -27.10
N THR A 382 45.19 0.47 -27.31
CA THR A 382 43.74 0.59 -27.47
C THR A 382 43.05 0.06 -26.21
N PRO A 383 41.85 0.57 -25.86
CA PRO A 383 41.07 0.04 -24.76
C PRO A 383 40.82 -1.46 -24.95
N LEU A 384 40.96 -2.24 -23.89
CA LEU A 384 40.70 -3.68 -23.96
C LEU A 384 39.21 -3.98 -24.15
N GLU A 385 38.91 -5.19 -24.63
CA GLU A 385 37.54 -5.61 -24.95
C GLU A 385 36.59 -5.47 -23.75
N TYR A 386 37.06 -5.81 -22.54
CA TYR A 386 36.23 -5.74 -21.34
C TYR A 386 35.73 -4.31 -21.05
N ILE A 387 36.59 -3.30 -21.18
CA ILE A 387 36.22 -1.91 -20.87
C ILE A 387 35.43 -1.30 -22.01
N SER A 388 35.71 -1.72 -23.25
CA SER A 388 34.94 -1.34 -24.42
C SER A 388 33.50 -1.84 -24.34
N ASN A 389 33.30 -3.09 -23.91
CA ASN A 389 31.97 -3.69 -23.68
C ASN A 389 31.21 -2.95 -22.57
N ILE A 390 31.87 -2.60 -21.45
CA ILE A 390 31.27 -1.76 -20.40
C ILE A 390 30.84 -0.41 -20.98
N GLY A 391 31.71 0.25 -21.74
CA GLY A 391 31.41 1.53 -22.35
C GLY A 391 30.22 1.46 -23.31
N GLN A 392 30.18 0.45 -24.18
CA GLN A 392 29.08 0.22 -25.12
C GLN A 392 27.76 -0.04 -24.40
N TYR A 393 27.77 -0.85 -23.32
CA TYR A 393 26.59 -1.11 -22.52
C TYR A 393 26.02 0.20 -21.93
N ILE A 394 26.87 1.01 -21.30
CA ILE A 394 26.43 2.28 -20.69
C ILE A 394 25.92 3.26 -21.76
N MET A 395 26.57 3.31 -22.93
CA MET A 395 26.13 4.15 -24.05
C MET A 395 24.78 3.71 -24.64
N SER A 396 24.41 2.43 -24.52
CA SER A 396 23.13 1.89 -25.00
C SER A 396 21.98 2.04 -24.00
N LEU A 397 22.27 2.23 -22.70
CA LEU A 397 21.26 2.38 -21.64
C LEU A 397 20.21 3.46 -21.93
N PRO A 398 20.56 4.67 -22.42
CA PRO A 398 19.57 5.70 -22.73
C PRO A 398 18.47 5.21 -23.69
N LEU A 399 18.82 4.43 -24.72
CA LEU A 399 17.87 3.90 -25.69
C LEU A 399 16.85 2.93 -25.07
N HIS A 400 17.24 2.26 -23.97
CA HIS A 400 16.36 1.34 -23.24
C HIS A 400 15.57 2.02 -22.12
N LEU A 401 16.00 3.21 -21.68
CA LEU A 401 15.28 4.06 -20.73
C LEU A 401 14.24 4.95 -21.42
N GLU A 402 14.55 5.43 -22.64
CA GLU A 402 13.72 6.36 -23.40
C GLU A 402 12.23 5.92 -23.53
N PRO A 403 11.89 4.65 -23.79
CA PRO A 403 10.49 4.22 -23.90
C PRO A 403 9.67 4.40 -22.62
N PHE A 404 10.33 4.40 -21.46
CA PHE A 404 9.69 4.52 -20.15
C PHE A 404 9.64 5.95 -19.62
N VAL A 405 10.43 6.84 -20.22
CA VAL A 405 10.59 8.24 -19.79
C VAL A 405 9.82 9.18 -20.71
N THR A 406 9.74 8.86 -22.00
CA THR A 406 8.97 9.64 -23.00
C THR A 406 7.47 9.43 -22.90
N GLN A 407 7.05 8.30 -22.35
CA GLN A 407 5.69 8.12 -21.83
C GLN A 407 5.71 8.81 -20.47
N GLU A 408 5.04 9.95 -20.31
CA GLU A 408 4.90 10.68 -19.04
C GLU A 408 4.15 9.79 -18.01
N ASP A 409 4.82 8.77 -17.50
CA ASP A 409 4.28 7.84 -16.52
C ASP A 409 4.48 8.43 -15.13
N SER A 410 3.47 9.20 -14.69
CA SER A 410 3.45 9.82 -13.36
C SER A 410 3.63 8.80 -12.23
N ALA A 411 3.25 7.54 -12.46
CA ALA A 411 3.46 6.46 -11.49
C ALA A 411 4.96 6.15 -11.35
N LEU A 412 5.68 5.99 -12.46
CA LEU A 412 7.12 5.74 -12.44
C LEU A 412 7.88 6.89 -11.76
N GLU A 413 7.55 8.14 -12.08
CA GLU A 413 8.14 9.32 -11.44
C GLU A 413 7.89 9.33 -9.92
N LEU A 414 6.64 9.10 -9.49
CA LEU A 414 6.26 9.01 -8.08
C LEU A 414 7.03 7.90 -7.34
N ALA A 415 7.14 6.72 -7.95
CA ALA A 415 7.95 5.64 -7.41
C ALA A 415 9.38 6.12 -7.19
N LEU A 416 9.98 6.73 -8.20
CA LEU A 416 11.39 7.11 -8.16
C LEU A 416 11.69 8.23 -7.17
N HIS A 417 10.76 9.14 -6.93
CA HIS A 417 10.90 10.11 -5.84
C HIS A 417 10.74 9.48 -4.46
N ALA A 418 9.81 8.54 -4.30
CA ALA A 418 9.66 7.80 -3.05
C ALA A 418 10.86 6.87 -2.78
N GLY A 419 11.50 6.41 -3.86
CA GLY A 419 12.61 5.49 -3.87
C GLY A 419 13.97 6.16 -3.72
N LYS A 420 14.80 5.65 -2.81
CA LYS A 420 16.20 6.07 -2.75
C LYS A 420 17.03 5.18 -3.67
N LEU A 421 17.40 5.68 -4.85
CA LEU A 421 18.36 4.99 -5.71
C LEU A 421 19.71 4.81 -4.97
N PRO A 422 20.38 3.67 -5.14
CA PRO A 422 21.74 3.48 -4.64
C PRO A 422 22.72 4.44 -5.35
N TYR A 423 23.83 4.74 -4.70
CA TYR A 423 24.85 5.66 -5.20
C TYR A 423 24.27 7.04 -5.61
N PRO A 424 23.74 7.83 -4.66
CA PRO A 424 23.34 9.21 -4.95
C PRO A 424 24.55 10.05 -5.37
N PRO A 425 24.34 11.19 -6.05
CA PRO A 425 25.42 12.14 -6.34
C PRO A 425 26.14 12.57 -5.04
N GLU A 426 27.45 12.79 -5.12
CA GLU A 426 28.27 13.20 -3.97
C GLU A 426 27.81 14.57 -3.43
N GLN A 427 27.53 14.65 -2.13
CA GLN A 427 27.00 15.85 -1.45
C GLN A 427 27.93 17.07 -1.62
N GLY A 428 27.36 18.24 -1.97
CA GLY A 428 28.06 19.54 -2.02
C GLY A 428 28.36 20.09 -3.42
N ARG A 429 27.90 19.43 -4.48
CA ARG A 429 27.78 20.07 -5.81
C ARG A 429 26.32 20.40 -6.03
N GLU A 430 26.04 21.65 -6.43
CA GLU A 430 24.73 22.05 -6.94
C GLU A 430 24.34 21.04 -8.01
N LEU A 431 23.36 20.20 -7.70
CA LEU A 431 22.70 19.42 -8.73
C LEU A 431 21.96 20.45 -9.58
N PRO A 432 22.17 20.50 -10.91
CA PRO A 432 21.10 20.98 -11.75
C PRO A 432 19.86 20.20 -11.30
N GLU A 433 18.73 20.88 -11.14
CA GLU A 433 17.44 20.19 -11.13
C GLU A 433 17.53 19.19 -12.29
N LEU A 434 17.61 17.89 -11.97
CA LEU A 434 17.72 16.88 -13.00
C LEU A 434 16.35 16.87 -13.64
N ASP A 435 16.19 17.71 -14.67
CA ASP A 435 14.93 17.97 -15.36
C ASP A 435 14.35 16.68 -15.98
N ASN A 436 15.12 15.58 -15.99
CA ASN A 436 14.70 14.29 -16.48
C ASN A 436 15.10 13.10 -15.57
N VAL A 437 14.12 12.29 -15.21
CA VAL A 437 14.23 11.04 -14.44
C VAL A 437 15.25 10.05 -15.05
N ALA A 438 15.38 10.04 -16.38
CA ALA A 438 16.38 9.24 -17.10
C ALA A 438 17.81 9.54 -16.66
N ASP A 439 18.13 10.83 -16.49
CA ASP A 439 19.49 11.28 -16.18
C ASP A 439 19.88 10.88 -14.76
N TYR A 440 18.91 10.88 -13.84
CA TYR A 440 19.12 10.41 -12.48
C TYR A 440 19.43 8.91 -12.42
N TRP A 441 18.71 8.10 -13.21
CA TRP A 441 18.95 6.66 -13.36
C TRP A 441 20.28 6.35 -14.01
N LEU A 442 20.56 6.98 -15.16
CA LEU A 442 21.79 6.83 -15.89
C LEU A 442 22.99 7.20 -14.99
N GLY A 443 22.87 8.29 -14.23
CA GLY A 443 23.87 8.70 -13.26
C GLY A 443 24.07 7.68 -12.13
N SER A 444 22.99 7.10 -11.58
CA SER A 444 23.09 6.08 -10.53
C SER A 444 23.79 4.81 -11.03
N ILE A 445 23.41 4.31 -12.21
CA ILE A 445 24.03 3.12 -12.83
C ILE A 445 25.50 3.40 -13.14
N ALA A 446 25.80 4.53 -13.79
CA ALA A 446 27.18 4.91 -14.10
C ALA A 446 28.07 5.01 -12.85
N ARG A 447 27.55 5.61 -11.76
CA ARG A 447 28.27 5.67 -10.48
C ARG A 447 28.49 4.29 -9.87
N ALA A 448 27.49 3.41 -9.93
CA ALA A 448 27.63 2.02 -9.51
C ALA A 448 28.71 1.29 -10.32
N THR A 449 28.70 1.45 -11.66
CA THR A 449 29.69 0.83 -12.54
C THR A 449 31.10 1.33 -12.24
N MET A 450 31.29 2.65 -12.06
CA MET A 450 32.59 3.21 -11.68
C MET A 450 33.06 2.71 -10.31
N GLN A 451 32.16 2.61 -9.32
CA GLN A 451 32.47 2.08 -8.00
C GLN A 451 32.94 0.62 -8.10
N THR A 452 32.18 -0.24 -8.80
CA THR A 452 32.53 -1.65 -9.00
C THR A 452 33.83 -1.79 -9.77
N TYR A 453 34.08 -0.95 -10.77
CA TYR A 453 35.34 -0.95 -11.51
C TYR A 453 36.53 -0.56 -10.62
N CYS A 454 36.37 0.47 -9.79
CA CYS A 454 37.39 0.86 -8.79
C CYS A 454 37.70 -0.29 -7.82
N GLU A 455 36.66 -0.96 -7.32
CA GLU A 455 36.81 -2.10 -6.42
C GLU A 455 37.55 -3.25 -7.11
N ALA A 456 37.23 -3.56 -8.37
CA ALA A 456 37.90 -4.60 -9.14
C ALA A 456 39.37 -4.27 -9.42
N ILE A 457 39.69 -3.00 -9.76
CA ILE A 457 41.07 -2.55 -9.94
C ILE A 457 41.89 -2.77 -8.67
N LEU A 458 41.34 -2.45 -7.50
CA LEU A 458 42.03 -2.60 -6.22
C LEU A 458 42.22 -4.06 -5.78
N GLN A 459 41.62 -5.04 -6.47
CA GLN A 459 41.84 -6.47 -6.25
C GLN A 459 42.95 -7.05 -7.16
N ILE A 460 43.50 -6.28 -8.09
CA ILE A 460 44.59 -6.75 -8.95
C ILE A 460 45.83 -6.98 -8.06
N PRO A 461 46.47 -8.16 -8.08
CA PRO A 461 47.57 -8.47 -7.16
C PRO A 461 48.87 -7.73 -7.49
N GLN A 462 49.20 -7.58 -8.77
CA GLN A 462 50.43 -6.93 -9.21
C GLN A 462 50.26 -6.29 -10.60
N LEU A 463 50.91 -5.15 -10.82
CA LEU A 463 50.94 -4.43 -12.10
C LEU A 463 52.39 -4.26 -12.58
N SER A 464 52.64 -4.61 -13.84
CA SER A 464 53.87 -4.28 -14.55
C SER A 464 53.82 -2.85 -15.09
N ALA A 465 54.95 -2.32 -15.58
CA ALA A 465 54.99 -0.99 -16.19
C ALA A 465 54.08 -0.89 -17.44
N HIS A 466 54.08 -1.94 -18.27
CA HIS A 466 53.20 -2.03 -19.43
C HIS A 466 51.73 -2.13 -19.02
N SER A 467 51.40 -3.02 -18.08
CA SER A 467 50.02 -3.24 -17.64
C SER A 467 49.46 -2.01 -16.89
N THR A 468 50.32 -1.24 -16.22
CA THR A 468 49.95 0.08 -15.66
C THR A 468 49.55 1.08 -16.76
N LYS A 469 50.32 1.16 -17.86
CA LYS A 469 49.99 2.03 -19.02
C LYS A 469 48.69 1.58 -19.70
N GLN A 470 48.45 0.28 -19.82
CA GLN A 470 47.20 -0.26 -20.36
C GLN A 470 46.00 0.07 -19.47
N LEU A 471 46.11 -0.14 -18.15
CA LEU A 471 45.03 0.18 -17.22
C LEU A 471 44.69 1.67 -17.21
N VAL A 472 45.70 2.55 -17.33
CA VAL A 472 45.46 3.98 -17.52
C VAL A 472 44.67 4.28 -18.80
N THR A 473 45.00 3.61 -19.90
CA THR A 473 44.29 3.74 -21.19
C THR A 473 42.83 3.29 -21.07
N ASP A 474 42.58 2.17 -20.38
CA ASP A 474 41.23 1.65 -20.12
C ASP A 474 40.41 2.60 -19.24
N ILE A 475 41.00 3.15 -18.17
CA ILE A 475 40.32 4.13 -17.29
C ILE A 475 40.02 5.42 -18.06
N ASP A 476 40.95 5.93 -18.85
CA ASP A 476 40.75 7.15 -19.65
C ASP A 476 39.63 6.96 -20.68
N TYR A 477 39.50 5.76 -21.29
CA TYR A 477 38.36 5.43 -22.14
C TYR A 477 37.03 5.49 -21.39
N LEU A 478 36.94 4.87 -20.21
CA LEU A 478 35.71 4.91 -19.41
C LEU A 478 35.34 6.33 -19.00
N ILE A 479 36.33 7.17 -18.63
CA ILE A 479 36.10 8.59 -18.32
C ILE A 479 35.50 9.31 -19.54
N ASN A 480 36.05 9.11 -20.74
CA ASN A 480 35.52 9.71 -21.96
C ASN A 480 34.07 9.27 -22.25
N VAL A 481 33.71 8.01 -21.96
CA VAL A 481 32.33 7.52 -22.08
C VAL A 481 31.40 8.26 -21.11
N MET A 482 31.82 8.48 -19.87
CA MET A 482 31.03 9.24 -18.90
C MET A 482 30.83 10.69 -19.34
N ASP A 483 31.91 11.34 -19.79
CA ASP A 483 31.88 12.72 -20.28
C ASP A 483 30.95 12.86 -21.50
N ALA A 484 30.96 11.88 -22.42
CA ALA A 484 30.06 11.85 -23.57
C ALA A 484 28.57 11.75 -23.19
N LEU A 485 28.26 11.15 -22.04
CA LEU A 485 26.91 11.06 -21.46
C LEU A 485 26.57 12.25 -20.55
N GLY A 486 27.42 13.27 -20.47
CA GLY A 486 27.24 14.42 -19.57
C GLY A 486 27.44 14.08 -18.09
N LEU A 487 28.00 12.91 -17.78
CA LEU A 487 28.26 12.44 -16.42
C LEU A 487 29.69 12.74 -15.99
N GLN A 488 29.89 12.91 -14.70
CA GLN A 488 31.21 13.20 -14.13
C GLN A 488 31.86 11.94 -13.57
N PRO A 489 33.17 11.70 -13.80
CA PRO A 489 33.87 10.57 -13.23
C PRO A 489 33.96 10.68 -11.70
N SER A 490 33.85 9.55 -11.00
CA SER A 490 33.89 9.51 -9.52
C SER A 490 35.25 9.96 -8.99
N ARG A 491 35.29 10.55 -7.78
CA ARG A 491 36.57 10.96 -7.16
C ARG A 491 37.51 9.77 -6.98
N SER A 492 36.97 8.61 -6.63
CA SER A 492 37.74 7.38 -6.48
C SER A 492 38.46 7.01 -7.78
N LEU A 493 37.75 7.04 -8.92
CA LEU A 493 38.35 6.73 -10.23
C LEU A 493 39.42 7.75 -10.62
N GLN A 494 39.15 9.04 -10.39
CA GLN A 494 40.11 10.13 -10.62
C GLN A 494 41.38 10.00 -9.75
N ASN A 495 41.23 9.59 -8.49
CA ASN A 495 42.35 9.37 -7.59
C ASN A 495 43.20 8.17 -8.02
N ILE A 496 42.56 7.06 -8.42
CA ILE A 496 43.24 5.86 -8.95
C ILE A 496 44.06 6.22 -10.19
N VAL A 497 43.47 6.89 -11.19
CA VAL A 497 44.20 7.24 -12.41
C VAL A 497 45.35 8.22 -12.13
N THR A 498 45.19 9.14 -11.19
CA THR A 498 46.27 10.06 -10.76
C THR A 498 47.45 9.28 -10.17
N LEU A 499 47.18 8.28 -9.33
CA LEU A 499 48.21 7.44 -8.71
C LEU A 499 48.88 6.49 -9.71
N LEU A 500 48.14 5.98 -10.70
CA LEU A 500 48.70 5.13 -11.76
C LEU A 500 49.57 5.95 -12.74
N LYS A 501 49.18 7.18 -13.07
CA LYS A 501 49.94 8.11 -13.93
C LYS A 501 51.20 8.66 -13.25
N ALA A 502 51.26 8.67 -11.91
CA ALA A 502 52.42 9.18 -11.18
C ALA A 502 53.68 8.35 -11.44
N LYS A 503 54.79 9.04 -11.71
CA LYS A 503 56.12 8.41 -11.79
C LYS A 503 56.54 7.86 -10.42
N PRO A 504 57.34 6.78 -10.34
CA PRO A 504 57.79 6.21 -9.07
C PRO A 504 58.38 7.25 -8.09
N GLU A 505 59.18 8.18 -8.61
CA GLU A 505 59.83 9.25 -7.83
C GLU A 505 58.84 10.30 -7.26
N GLU A 506 57.69 10.49 -7.93
CA GLU A 506 56.70 11.51 -7.59
C GLU A 506 55.48 10.90 -6.86
N PHE A 507 55.41 9.58 -6.78
CA PHE A 507 54.28 8.84 -6.23
C PHE A 507 53.97 9.25 -4.79
N GLN A 508 54.99 9.32 -3.93
CA GLN A 508 54.82 9.75 -2.53
C GLN A 508 54.27 11.19 -2.43
N ARG A 509 54.60 12.07 -3.38
CA ARG A 509 54.08 13.45 -3.42
C ARG A 509 52.62 13.46 -3.84
N ALA A 510 52.26 12.71 -4.88
CA ALA A 510 50.89 12.58 -5.38
C ALA A 510 49.96 11.89 -4.34
N ALA A 511 50.47 10.91 -3.60
CA ALA A 511 49.72 10.17 -2.59
C ALA A 511 49.35 10.99 -1.34
N LYS A 512 50.09 12.07 -1.02
CA LYS A 512 49.88 12.87 0.20
C LYS A 512 48.50 13.52 0.29
N SER A 513 47.91 13.90 -0.85
CA SER A 513 46.60 14.55 -0.93
C SER A 513 45.45 13.56 -1.15
N LEU A 514 45.72 12.25 -1.15
CA LEU A 514 44.75 11.22 -1.55
C LEU A 514 44.46 10.22 -0.41
N PRO A 515 43.35 9.44 -0.49
CA PRO A 515 42.99 8.48 0.55
C PRO A 515 44.08 7.43 0.80
N ARG A 516 44.56 7.33 2.04
CA ARG A 516 45.71 6.48 2.42
C ARG A 516 45.56 5.00 2.05
N ARG A 517 44.38 4.41 2.26
CA ARG A 517 44.12 2.99 1.96
C ARG A 517 44.24 2.69 0.47
N MET A 518 43.71 3.57 -0.37
CA MET A 518 43.79 3.46 -1.83
C MET A 518 45.23 3.65 -2.32
N ALA A 519 45.92 4.68 -1.79
CA ALA A 519 47.32 4.93 -2.14
C ALA A 519 48.25 3.76 -1.76
N ALA A 520 48.05 3.17 -0.58
CA ALA A 520 48.80 1.99 -0.15
C ALA A 520 48.54 0.77 -1.05
N ALA A 521 47.28 0.51 -1.39
CA ALA A 521 46.93 -0.59 -2.29
C ALA A 521 47.60 -0.44 -3.67
N ILE A 522 47.54 0.76 -4.28
CA ILE A 522 48.17 0.99 -5.59
C ILE A 522 49.70 0.95 -5.49
N ALA A 523 50.30 1.39 -4.37
CA ALA A 523 51.74 1.27 -4.14
C ALA A 523 52.17 -0.21 -4.11
N ALA A 524 51.42 -1.04 -3.37
CA ALA A 524 51.64 -2.48 -3.29
C ALA A 524 51.51 -3.15 -4.67
N MET A 525 50.43 -2.84 -5.41
CA MET A 525 50.20 -3.33 -6.76
C MET A 525 51.37 -3.03 -7.71
N ARG A 526 51.96 -1.84 -7.61
CA ARG A 526 53.06 -1.39 -8.48
C ARG A 526 54.46 -1.77 -7.95
N GLY A 527 54.55 -2.43 -6.79
CA GLY A 527 55.84 -2.76 -6.16
C GLY A 527 56.63 -1.53 -5.70
N LEU A 528 55.95 -0.45 -5.29
CA LEU A 528 56.56 0.81 -4.83
C LEU A 528 56.64 0.90 -3.30
N GLU A 529 56.50 -0.21 -2.59
CA GLU A 529 56.66 -0.28 -1.12
C GLU A 529 58.15 -0.16 -0.77
N GLY A 530 58.57 1.08 -0.48
CA GLY A 530 59.90 1.45 -0.02
C GLY A 530 59.83 2.68 0.88
#